data_AF-A0A7Z8QSX8-F1
#
_entry.id   AF-A0A7Z8QSX8-F1
#
_cell.length_a   1.000
_cell.length_b   1.000
_cell.length_c   1.000
_cell.angle_alpha   90.00
_cell.angle_beta   90.00
_cell.angle_gamma   90.00
#
_symmetry.space_group_name_H-M   'P 1'
#
loop_
_entity.id
_entity.type
_entity.pdbx_description
1 polymer ?
#
loop_
_entity_poly.entity_id
_entity_poly.type
_entity_poly.pdbx_seq_one_letter_code
_entity_poly.pdbx_strand_id
1 'polypeptide(L)'
;MLLIFFGFLLGYGTTIAEPALVVIAEKAAAISDGRIDAYWLRQVVAGSVGFAIALGVFRIITGHPIHYYIIAGYVAVVSMTWFTPVEIVGLSYDLGGITTSTVTVPLVAALGIGLASNIKGRNPVIDGFGLIAFASLAPMIFVQVYGIYVYQFVDASTVAQVAAASAEASQVM
;
A
#
# COMPACT_ATOMS: atom_id res chain seq x y z
N MET A 1 13.86 16.46 -6.44
CA MET A 1 12.45 16.14 -6.76
C MET A 1 12.32 14.95 -7.69
N LEU A 2 13.10 14.86 -8.77
CA LEU A 2 13.10 13.69 -9.68
C LEU A 2 13.26 12.35 -8.94
N LEU A 3 14.18 12.26 -7.97
CA LEU A 3 14.39 11.04 -7.19
C LEU A 3 13.17 10.62 -6.35
N ILE A 4 12.42 11.57 -5.80
CA ILE A 4 11.21 11.30 -4.99
C ILE A 4 10.13 10.73 -5.90
N PHE A 5 9.94 11.34 -7.08
CA PHE A 5 8.99 10.85 -8.07
C PHE A 5 9.40 9.49 -8.64
N PHE A 6 10.69 9.27 -8.90
CA PHE A 6 11.21 7.96 -9.27
C PHE A 6 10.94 6.91 -8.19
N GLY A 7 11.19 7.24 -6.92
CA GLY A 7 10.87 6.37 -5.78
C GLY A 7 9.38 6.03 -5.70
N PHE A 8 8.50 7.01 -5.95
CA PHE A 8 7.07 6.77 -6.07
C PHE A 8 6.73 5.75 -7.16
N LEU A 9 7.22 5.98 -8.38
CA LEU A 9 6.96 5.09 -9.52
C LEU A 9 7.52 3.69 -9.30
N LEU A 10 8.70 3.58 -8.68
CA LEU A 10 9.30 2.29 -8.34
C LEU A 10 8.42 1.55 -7.32
N GLY A 11 8.08 2.19 -6.19
CA GLY A 11 7.24 1.56 -5.17
C GLY A 11 5.85 1.17 -5.68
N TYR A 12 5.23 2.04 -6.48
CA TYR A 12 3.96 1.74 -7.15
C TYR A 12 4.11 0.56 -8.13
N GLY A 13 5.10 0.62 -9.01
CA GLY A 13 5.31 -0.37 -10.07
C GLY A 13 5.63 -1.76 -9.52
N THR A 14 6.51 -1.87 -8.52
CA THR A 14 6.81 -3.16 -7.88
C THR A 14 5.60 -3.75 -7.19
N THR A 15 4.78 -2.91 -6.56
CA THR A 15 3.56 -3.36 -5.88
C THR A 15 2.51 -3.83 -6.87
N ILE A 16 2.32 -3.15 -8.00
CA ILE A 16 1.41 -3.63 -9.06
C ILE A 16 1.89 -4.96 -9.67
N ALA A 17 3.21 -5.13 -9.78
CA ALA A 17 3.85 -6.34 -10.29
C ALA A 17 3.82 -7.51 -9.29
N GLU A 18 3.44 -7.29 -8.04
CA GLU A 18 3.46 -8.32 -7.00
C GLU A 18 2.33 -9.35 -7.21
N PRO A 19 2.64 -10.63 -7.53
CA PRO A 19 1.63 -11.65 -7.75
C PRO A 19 0.82 -11.96 -6.48
N ALA A 20 1.42 -11.92 -5.30
CA ALA A 20 0.71 -12.19 -4.04
C ALA A 20 -0.41 -11.17 -3.80
N LEU A 21 -0.20 -9.91 -4.19
CA LEU A 21 -1.20 -8.86 -4.08
C LEU A 21 -2.40 -9.12 -5.00
N VAL A 22 -2.16 -9.62 -6.23
CA VAL A 22 -3.25 -9.98 -7.16
C VAL A 22 -4.14 -11.05 -6.54
N VAL A 23 -3.55 -12.14 -6.04
CA VAL A 23 -4.29 -13.25 -5.45
C VAL A 23 -5.10 -12.79 -4.24
N ILE A 24 -4.51 -11.98 -3.36
CA ILE A 24 -5.18 -11.55 -2.14
C ILE A 24 -6.28 -10.53 -2.42
N ALA A 25 -6.10 -9.66 -3.42
CA ALA A 25 -7.16 -8.76 -3.86
C ALA A 25 -8.36 -9.52 -4.47
N GLU A 26 -8.12 -10.55 -5.26
CA GLU A 26 -9.17 -11.42 -5.81
C GLU A 26 -9.90 -12.19 -4.68
N LYS A 27 -9.16 -12.70 -3.70
CA LYS A 27 -9.75 -13.35 -2.52
C LYS A 27 -10.60 -12.38 -1.71
N ALA A 28 -10.09 -11.17 -1.47
CA ALA A 28 -10.83 -10.12 -0.77
C ALA A 28 -12.12 -9.77 -1.49
N ALA A 29 -12.09 -9.60 -2.82
CA ALA A 29 -13.28 -9.34 -3.62
C ALA A 29 -14.31 -10.49 -3.51
N ALA A 30 -13.85 -11.74 -3.64
CA ALA A 30 -14.71 -12.93 -3.59
C ALA A 30 -15.42 -13.14 -2.24
N ILE A 31 -14.83 -12.69 -1.12
CA ILE A 31 -15.40 -12.83 0.23
C ILE A 31 -16.06 -11.55 0.76
N SER A 32 -16.13 -10.50 -0.05
CA SER A 32 -16.64 -9.17 0.36
C SER A 32 -18.09 -8.89 -0.04
N ASP A 33 -18.81 -9.89 -0.56
CA ASP A 33 -20.18 -9.74 -1.09
C ASP A 33 -20.33 -8.59 -2.10
N GLY A 34 -19.29 -8.38 -2.92
CA GLY A 34 -19.26 -7.34 -3.96
C GLY A 34 -18.91 -5.94 -3.46
N ARG A 35 -18.53 -5.76 -2.18
CA ARG A 35 -18.10 -4.47 -1.64
C ARG A 35 -16.69 -4.09 -2.10
N ILE A 36 -15.76 -5.04 -2.06
CA ILE A 36 -14.37 -4.81 -2.45
C ILE A 36 -14.19 -5.14 -3.92
N ASP A 37 -13.67 -4.18 -4.67
CA ASP A 37 -13.21 -4.41 -6.03
C ASP A 37 -11.69 -4.69 -6.03
N ALA A 38 -11.29 -5.82 -6.64
CA ALA A 38 -9.91 -6.28 -6.64
C ALA A 38 -8.98 -5.30 -7.37
N TYR A 39 -9.44 -4.65 -8.44
CA TYR A 39 -8.66 -3.66 -9.16
C TYR A 39 -8.42 -2.44 -8.28
N TRP A 40 -9.47 -1.85 -7.70
CA TRP A 40 -9.33 -0.66 -6.85
C TRP A 40 -8.51 -0.92 -5.60
N LEU A 41 -8.67 -2.07 -4.96
CA LEU A 41 -7.83 -2.44 -3.81
C LEU A 41 -6.35 -2.47 -4.19
N ARG A 42 -5.98 -3.05 -5.34
CA ARG A 42 -4.59 -3.06 -5.84
C ARG A 42 -4.07 -1.65 -6.08
N GLN A 43 -4.88 -0.77 -6.66
CA GLN A 43 -4.51 0.62 -6.93
C GLN A 43 -4.27 1.39 -5.62
N VAL A 44 -5.12 1.20 -4.61
CA VAL A 44 -4.95 1.79 -3.28
C VAL A 44 -3.65 1.31 -2.63
N VAL A 45 -3.40 0.00 -2.65
CA VAL A 45 -2.18 -0.58 -2.07
C VAL A 45 -0.94 -0.07 -2.79
N ALA A 46 -0.89 -0.15 -4.13
CA ALA A 46 0.25 0.34 -4.89
C ALA A 46 0.48 1.86 -4.75
N GLY A 47 -0.59 2.65 -4.74
CA GLY A 47 -0.52 4.09 -4.48
C GLY A 47 0.06 4.39 -3.10
N SER A 48 -0.36 3.65 -2.08
CA SER A 48 0.14 3.80 -0.71
C SER A 48 1.64 3.47 -0.59
N VAL A 49 2.11 2.39 -1.23
CA VAL A 49 3.54 2.03 -1.23
C VAL A 49 4.35 3.07 -1.97
N GLY A 50 3.91 3.49 -3.17
CA GLY A 50 4.58 4.56 -3.91
C GLY A 50 4.71 5.84 -3.07
N PHE A 51 3.63 6.26 -2.40
CA PHE A 51 3.64 7.39 -1.49
C PHE A 51 4.63 7.18 -0.33
N ALA A 52 4.65 6.00 0.27
CA ALA A 52 5.53 5.67 1.39
C ALA A 52 7.02 5.71 0.99
N ILE A 53 7.36 5.18 -0.19
CA ILE A 53 8.73 5.24 -0.72
C ILE A 53 9.12 6.68 -1.04
N ALA A 54 8.21 7.46 -1.63
CA ALA A 54 8.46 8.88 -1.88
C ALA A 54 8.74 9.65 -0.58
N LEU A 55 7.93 9.42 0.45
CA LEU A 55 8.11 10.00 1.79
C LEU A 55 9.42 9.53 2.43
N GLY A 56 9.75 8.24 2.32
CA GLY A 56 10.98 7.66 2.83
C GLY A 56 12.22 8.25 2.15
N VAL A 57 12.21 8.40 0.82
CA VAL A 57 13.28 9.06 0.06
C VAL A 57 13.43 10.52 0.50
N PHE A 58 12.33 11.26 0.62
CA PHE A 58 12.34 12.63 1.16
C PHE A 58 12.95 12.67 2.56
N ARG A 59 12.60 11.72 3.42
CA ARG A 59 13.12 11.58 4.78
C ARG A 59 14.62 11.27 4.80
N ILE A 60 15.14 10.45 3.89
CA ILE A 60 16.59 10.18 3.79
C ILE A 60 17.35 11.44 3.37
N ILE A 61 16.81 12.22 2.44
CA ILE A 61 17.41 13.47 1.95
C ILE A 61 17.43 14.54 3.06
N THR A 62 16.30 14.74 3.74
CA THR A 62 16.16 15.75 4.82
C THR A 62 16.83 15.32 6.11
N GLY A 63 16.95 14.01 6.33
CA GLY A 63 17.65 13.44 7.46
C GLY A 63 16.87 13.34 8.75
N HIS A 64 15.55 13.47 8.70
CA HIS A 64 14.70 13.33 9.88
C HIS A 64 14.83 11.93 10.49
N PRO A 65 14.69 11.76 11.82
CA PRO A 65 14.74 10.43 12.44
C PRO A 65 13.55 9.56 12.02
N ILE A 66 13.79 8.31 11.64
CA ILE A 66 12.75 7.39 11.15
C ILE A 66 11.71 7.03 12.22
N HIS A 67 12.12 6.93 13.49
CA HIS A 67 11.25 6.45 14.57
C HIS A 67 10.00 7.31 14.75
N TYR A 68 10.06 8.63 14.51
CA TYR A 68 8.88 9.49 14.59
C TYR A 68 7.79 9.09 13.61
N TYR A 69 8.18 8.75 12.37
CA TYR A 69 7.23 8.33 11.35
C TYR A 69 6.64 6.96 11.65
N ILE A 70 7.46 6.02 12.11
CA ILE A 70 7.01 4.65 12.42
C ILE A 70 6.09 4.65 13.64
N ILE A 71 6.46 5.37 14.71
CA ILE A 71 5.63 5.48 15.92
C ILE A 71 4.30 6.16 15.59
N ALA A 72 4.33 7.33 14.92
CA ALA A 72 3.11 8.03 14.53
C ALA A 72 2.24 7.19 13.61
N GLY A 73 2.87 6.47 12.67
CA GLY A 73 2.23 5.53 11.78
C GLY A 73 1.49 4.41 12.50
N TYR A 74 2.16 3.72 13.42
CA TYR A 74 1.52 2.63 14.17
C TYR A 74 0.46 3.12 15.13
N VAL A 75 0.64 4.30 15.74
CA VAL A 75 -0.43 4.95 16.52
C VAL A 75 -1.64 5.21 15.62
N ALA A 76 -1.44 5.70 14.39
CA ALA A 76 -2.53 5.89 13.44
C ALA A 76 -3.19 4.55 13.06
N VAL A 77 -2.42 3.51 12.72
CA VAL A 77 -2.93 2.17 12.41
C VAL A 77 -3.81 1.64 13.54
N VAL A 78 -3.29 1.59 14.77
CA VAL A 78 -4.03 1.09 15.94
C VAL A 78 -5.27 1.94 16.23
N SER A 79 -5.17 3.26 16.07
CA SER A 79 -6.30 4.16 16.28
C SER A 79 -7.41 3.96 15.26
N MET A 80 -7.04 3.74 13.99
CA MET A 80 -8.00 3.49 12.91
C MET A 80 -8.66 2.13 13.04
N THR A 81 -7.97 1.13 13.61
CA THR A 81 -8.52 -0.24 13.78
C THR A 81 -9.84 -0.25 14.53
N TRP A 82 -10.07 0.67 15.49
CA TRP A 82 -11.37 0.77 16.18
C TRP A 82 -12.54 1.22 15.30
N PHE A 83 -12.25 1.90 14.19
CA PHE A 83 -13.26 2.39 13.24
C PHE A 83 -13.37 1.53 11.98
N THR A 84 -12.38 0.67 11.73
CA THR A 84 -12.32 -0.20 10.56
C THR A 84 -13.27 -1.39 10.68
N PRO A 85 -14.01 -1.75 9.61
CA PRO A 85 -14.81 -2.98 9.57
C PRO A 85 -13.98 -4.23 9.88
N VAL A 86 -14.52 -5.16 10.65
CA VAL A 86 -13.79 -6.36 11.12
C VAL A 86 -13.27 -7.23 9.97
N GLU A 87 -13.94 -7.21 8.84
CA GLU A 87 -13.58 -7.90 7.61
C GLU A 87 -12.34 -7.30 6.94
N ILE A 88 -12.10 -6.00 7.13
CA ILE A 88 -10.98 -5.26 6.54
C ILE A 88 -9.76 -5.27 7.45
N VAL A 89 -9.94 -5.33 8.78
CA VAL A 89 -8.82 -5.26 9.73
C VAL A 89 -7.76 -6.30 9.35
N GLY A 90 -8.11 -7.59 9.28
CA GLY A 90 -7.14 -8.64 8.92
C GLY A 90 -6.46 -8.39 7.58
N LEU A 91 -7.24 -8.07 6.54
CA LEU A 91 -6.74 -7.75 5.21
C LEU A 91 -5.72 -6.60 5.23
N SER A 92 -5.99 -5.53 5.98
CA SER A 92 -5.11 -4.36 6.05
C SER A 92 -3.75 -4.67 6.66
N TYR A 93 -3.69 -5.51 7.69
CA TYR A 93 -2.44 -5.91 8.33
C TYR A 93 -1.65 -6.92 7.47
N ASP A 94 -2.34 -7.83 6.79
CA ASP A 94 -1.71 -8.77 5.84
C ASP A 94 -1.06 -8.02 4.66
N LEU A 95 -1.73 -6.98 4.16
CA LEU A 95 -1.23 -6.15 3.05
C LEU A 95 0.08 -5.44 3.38
N GLY A 96 0.33 -5.10 4.65
CA GLY A 96 1.64 -4.61 5.06
C GLY A 96 2.77 -5.63 4.92
N GLY A 97 2.49 -6.92 5.10
CA GLY A 97 3.46 -8.00 4.86
C GLY A 97 3.64 -8.30 3.38
N ILE A 98 2.54 -8.28 2.62
CA ILE A 98 2.52 -8.57 1.17
C ILE A 98 3.26 -7.51 0.37
N THR A 99 3.19 -6.23 0.75
CA THR A 99 3.97 -5.19 0.06
C THR A 99 5.46 -5.23 0.39
N THR A 100 5.86 -6.04 1.37
CA THR A 100 7.25 -6.37 1.68
C THR A 100 7.64 -7.78 1.25
N SER A 101 7.10 -8.21 0.12
CA SER A 101 7.32 -9.52 -0.49
C SER A 101 8.57 -9.58 -1.38
N THR A 102 8.68 -10.70 -2.10
CA THR A 102 9.76 -11.10 -3.02
C THR A 102 10.11 -10.07 -4.08
N VAL A 103 9.15 -9.33 -4.64
CA VAL A 103 9.44 -8.32 -5.68
C VAL A 103 9.83 -6.98 -5.06
N THR A 104 9.02 -6.46 -4.14
CA THR A 104 9.17 -5.07 -3.67
C THR A 104 10.39 -4.89 -2.77
N VAL A 105 10.72 -5.84 -1.88
CA VAL A 105 11.81 -5.66 -0.90
C VAL A 105 13.17 -5.49 -1.55
N PRO A 106 13.63 -6.36 -2.48
CA PRO A 106 14.96 -6.20 -3.07
C PRO A 106 15.13 -4.87 -3.79
N LEU A 107 14.12 -4.39 -4.53
CA LEU A 107 14.20 -3.13 -5.26
C LEU A 107 14.15 -1.92 -4.32
N VAL A 108 13.27 -1.92 -3.32
CA VAL A 108 13.18 -0.84 -2.33
C VAL A 108 14.44 -0.77 -1.47
N ALA A 109 14.97 -1.92 -1.04
CA ALA A 109 16.22 -1.99 -0.30
C ALA A 109 17.40 -1.48 -1.14
N ALA A 110 17.50 -1.88 -2.41
CA ALA A 110 18.54 -1.40 -3.31
C ALA A 110 18.47 0.12 -3.50
N LEU A 111 17.26 0.68 -3.68
CA LEU A 111 17.05 2.13 -3.74
C LEU A 111 17.50 2.83 -2.45
N GLY A 112 17.05 2.33 -1.30
CA GLY A 112 17.32 2.92 0.00
C GLY A 112 18.79 2.87 0.38
N ILE A 113 19.41 1.70 0.26
CA ILE A 113 20.84 1.49 0.54
C ILE A 113 21.68 2.34 -0.43
N GLY A 114 21.34 2.30 -1.72
CA GLY A 114 22.04 3.10 -2.74
C GLY A 114 21.98 4.58 -2.43
N LEU A 115 20.80 5.09 -2.08
CA LEU A 115 20.62 6.50 -1.73
C LEU A 115 21.37 6.88 -0.45
N ALA A 116 21.21 6.11 0.62
CA ALA A 116 21.86 6.37 1.90
C ALA A 116 23.39 6.29 1.82
N SER A 117 23.94 5.40 0.98
CA SER A 117 25.39 5.27 0.80
C SER A 117 26.03 6.47 0.09
N ASN A 118 25.23 7.22 -0.67
CA ASN A 118 25.70 8.39 -1.43
C ASN A 118 25.45 9.73 -0.72
N ILE A 119 24.82 9.72 0.47
CA ILE A 119 24.54 10.93 1.26
C ILE A 119 25.38 10.89 2.54
N LYS A 120 26.25 11.89 2.72
CA LYS A 120 27.10 12.00 3.92
C LYS A 120 26.23 12.05 5.19
N GLY A 121 26.64 11.28 6.21
CA GLY A 121 25.95 11.24 7.50
C GLY A 121 24.70 10.36 7.54
N ARG A 122 24.42 9.58 6.47
CA ARG A 122 23.37 8.56 6.48
C ARG A 122 23.95 7.17 6.73
N ASN A 123 23.15 6.34 7.38
CA ASN A 123 23.50 4.95 7.65
C ASN A 123 22.67 4.05 6.73
N PRO A 124 23.28 3.31 5.78
CA PRO A 124 22.54 2.45 4.85
C PRO A 124 21.64 1.40 5.53
N VAL A 125 22.01 0.94 6.73
CA VAL A 125 21.22 -0.03 7.50
C VAL A 125 20.00 0.63 8.15
N ILE A 126 20.15 1.80 8.76
CA ILE A 126 19.02 2.46 9.44
C ILE A 126 18.15 3.21 8.43
N ASP A 127 18.79 3.99 7.56
CA ASP A 127 18.11 4.89 6.63
C ASP A 127 17.66 4.17 5.36
N GLY A 128 18.49 3.28 4.82
CA GLY A 128 18.20 2.56 3.58
C GLY A 128 17.18 1.45 3.78
N PHE A 129 17.45 0.52 4.70
CA PHE A 129 16.51 -0.56 5.04
C PHE A 129 15.19 -0.03 5.65
N GLY A 130 15.23 1.15 6.28
CA GLY A 130 14.05 1.83 6.81
C GLY A 130 12.95 2.10 5.79
N LEU A 131 13.25 2.15 4.49
CA LEU A 131 12.23 2.26 3.44
C LEU A 131 11.25 1.07 3.42
N ILE A 132 11.70 -0.11 3.82
CA ILE A 132 10.85 -1.31 3.90
C ILE A 132 9.77 -1.13 4.98
N ALA A 133 10.14 -0.52 6.11
CA ALA A 133 9.18 -0.23 7.18
C ALA A 133 8.08 0.73 6.71
N PHE A 134 8.42 1.74 5.90
CA PHE A 134 7.43 2.61 5.27
C PHE A 134 6.51 1.86 4.29
N ALA A 135 7.10 1.01 3.43
CA ALA A 135 6.36 0.21 2.46
C ALA A 135 5.36 -0.76 3.11
N SER A 136 5.65 -1.23 4.33
CA SER A 136 4.74 -2.08 5.11
C SER A 136 3.65 -1.27 5.81
N LEU A 137 4.00 -0.13 6.41
CA LEU A 137 3.10 0.66 7.22
C LEU A 137 1.99 1.35 6.41
N ALA A 138 2.33 1.96 5.27
CA ALA A 138 1.36 2.79 4.54
C ALA A 138 0.16 2.01 3.98
N PRO A 139 0.32 0.79 3.41
CA PRO A 139 -0.82 -0.03 3.01
C PRO A 139 -1.80 -0.31 4.14
N MET A 140 -1.32 -0.55 5.36
CA MET A 140 -2.20 -0.79 6.51
C MET A 140 -3.14 0.39 6.72
N ILE A 141 -2.62 1.61 6.68
CA ILE A 141 -3.42 2.84 6.88
C ILE A 141 -4.40 3.03 5.70
N PHE A 142 -3.90 2.94 4.46
CA PHE A 142 -4.69 3.25 3.27
C PHE A 142 -5.80 2.22 3.03
N VAL A 143 -5.55 0.94 3.31
CA VAL A 143 -6.56 -0.10 3.20
C VAL A 143 -7.63 0.05 4.27
N GLN A 144 -7.27 0.43 5.49
CA GLN A 144 -8.26 0.76 6.52
C GLN A 144 -9.16 1.92 6.09
N VAL A 145 -8.58 3.01 5.56
CA VAL A 145 -9.35 4.13 5.00
C VAL A 145 -10.28 3.65 3.88
N TYR A 146 -9.76 2.86 2.94
CA TYR A 146 -10.53 2.32 1.83
C TYR A 146 -11.69 1.43 2.31
N GLY A 147 -11.44 0.55 3.27
CA GLY A 147 -12.46 -0.32 3.84
C GLY A 147 -13.56 0.43 4.57
N ILE A 148 -13.19 1.42 5.40
CA ILE A 148 -14.16 2.32 6.04
C ILE A 148 -15.02 2.99 4.97
N TYR A 149 -14.39 3.54 3.92
CA TYR A 149 -15.11 4.21 2.84
C TYR A 149 -16.10 3.28 2.12
N VAL A 150 -15.64 2.10 1.70
CA VAL A 150 -16.46 1.14 0.96
C VAL A 150 -17.62 0.61 1.82
N TYR A 151 -17.38 0.26 3.08
CA TYR A 151 -18.41 -0.32 3.92
C TYR A 151 -19.42 0.69 4.46
N GLN A 152 -19.09 1.99 4.45
CA GLN A 152 -19.99 3.06 4.93
C GLN A 152 -20.74 3.78 3.80
N PHE A 153 -20.12 3.91 2.61
CA PHE A 153 -20.64 4.79 1.56
C PHE A 153 -20.95 4.08 0.24
N VAL A 154 -20.62 2.79 0.10
CA VAL A 154 -20.89 2.03 -1.11
C VAL A 154 -21.99 1.01 -0.82
N ASP A 155 -23.20 1.28 -1.33
CA ASP A 155 -24.29 0.33 -1.30
C ASP A 155 -23.96 -0.88 -2.18
N ALA A 156 -24.04 -2.08 -1.60
CA ALA A 156 -23.75 -3.34 -2.29
C ALA A 156 -24.62 -3.55 -3.55
N SER A 157 -25.82 -2.97 -3.57
CA SER A 157 -26.74 -3.00 -4.72
C SER A 157 -26.22 -2.22 -5.93
N THR A 158 -25.50 -1.12 -5.71
CA THR A 158 -24.93 -0.30 -6.79
C THR A 158 -23.75 -1.00 -7.47
N VAL A 159 -22.89 -1.67 -6.69
CA VAL A 159 -21.74 -2.41 -7.25
C VAL A 159 -22.22 -3.66 -7.99
N ALA A 160 -23.21 -4.37 -7.46
CA ALA A 160 -23.82 -5.52 -8.15
C ALA A 160 -24.44 -5.14 -9.50
N GLN A 161 -25.07 -3.96 -9.61
CA GLN A 161 -25.62 -3.45 -10.87
C GLN A 161 -24.53 -3.06 -11.89
N VAL A 162 -23.44 -2.44 -11.44
CA VAL A 162 -22.31 -2.07 -12.31
C VAL A 162 -21.54 -3.30 -12.80
N ALA A 163 -21.34 -4.31 -11.94
CA ALA A 163 -20.71 -5.58 -12.31
C ALA A 163 -21.59 -6.40 -13.27
N ALA A 164 -22.91 -6.39 -13.08
CA ALA A 164 -23.84 -7.02 -14.02
C ALA A 164 -23.81 -6.31 -15.39
N ALA A 165 -23.82 -4.98 -15.42
CA ALA A 165 -23.79 -4.20 -16.66
C ALA A 165 -22.48 -4.36 -17.44
N SER A 166 -21.34 -4.50 -16.77
CA SER A 166 -20.04 -4.72 -17.43
C SER A 166 -19.88 -6.15 -17.96
N ALA A 167 -20.46 -7.14 -17.28
CA ALA A 167 -20.53 -8.52 -17.77
C ALA A 167 -21.43 -8.63 -19.01
N GLU A 168 -22.59 -7.95 -19.02
CA GLU A 168 -23.47 -7.89 -20.19
C GLU A 168 -22.79 -7.18 -21.37
N ALA A 169 -22.11 -6.05 -21.14
CA ALA A 169 -21.40 -5.32 -22.19
C ALA A 169 -20.28 -6.14 -22.86
N SER A 170 -19.64 -7.05 -22.12
CA SER A 170 -18.60 -7.93 -22.65
C SER A 170 -19.14 -9.17 -23.37
N GLN A 171 -20.44 -9.49 -23.26
CA GLN A 171 -21.09 -10.58 -23.98
C GLN A 171 -21.77 -10.14 -25.30
N VAL A 172 -21.92 -8.83 -25.51
CA VAL A 172 -22.53 -8.24 -26.72
C VAL A 172 -21.47 -7.82 -27.75
N MET A 173 -20.18 -8.00 -27.45
CA MET A 173 -19.04 -7.78 -28.36
C MET A 173 -18.38 -9.09 -28.73
#